data_AF-A0ABD0NB43-F1
#
_entry.id   AF-A0ABD0NB43-F1
#
_cell.length_a   1.000
_cell.length_b   1.000
_cell.length_c   1.000
_cell.angle_alpha   90.00
_cell.angle_beta   90.00
_cell.angle_gamma   90.00
#
_symmetry.space_group_name_H-M   'P 1'
#
loop_
_entity.id
_entity.type
_entity.pdbx_description
1 polymer ?
#
loop_
_entity_poly.entity_id
_entity_poly.type
_entity_poly.pdbx_seq_one_letter_code
_entity_poly.pdbx_strand_id
1 'polypeptide(L)' 'EIQSLLTNWKGPDLIGYGELVLEGTFRIQRAKNERTLFLFDKLLLITKKREETYTYKAHIL' A
#
# COMPACT_ATOMS: atom_id res chain seq x y z
N GLU A 1 3.50 -9.10 7.76
CA GLU A 1 2.09 -8.81 8.12
C GLU A 1 1.31 -8.08 7.01
N ILE A 2 1.78 -6.94 6.49
CA ILE A 2 1.05 -6.21 5.42
C ILE A 2 0.78 -7.07 4.18
N GLN A 3 1.74 -7.89 3.78
CA GLN A 3 1.63 -8.72 2.58
C GLN A 3 0.46 -9.71 2.64
N SER A 4 0.12 -10.28 3.80
CA SER A 4 -1.03 -11.18 3.93
C SER A 4 -2.38 -10.45 3.89
N LEU A 5 -2.40 -9.15 4.22
CA LEU A 5 -3.58 -8.30 4.15
C LEU A 5 -3.76 -7.66 2.77
N LEU A 6 -2.73 -7.71 1.92
CA LEU A 6 -2.70 -7.08 0.60
C LEU A 6 -3.35 -7.98 -0.45
N THR A 7 -4.48 -7.54 -0.99
CA THR A 7 -5.21 -8.21 -2.06
C THR A 7 -4.87 -7.63 -3.43
N ASN A 8 -4.89 -8.47 -4.48
CA ASN A 8 -4.56 -8.11 -5.88
C ASN A 8 -3.13 -7.63 -6.15
N TRP A 9 -2.20 -7.86 -5.23
CA TRP A 9 -0.77 -7.69 -5.53
C TRP A 9 -0.25 -8.87 -6.33
N LYS A 10 0.49 -8.60 -7.40
CA LYS A 10 1.14 -9.60 -8.26
C LYS A 10 2.65 -9.39 -8.38
N GLY A 11 3.21 -8.47 -7.61
CA GLY A 11 4.64 -8.21 -7.61
C GLY A 11 5.40 -9.13 -6.65
N PRO A 12 6.74 -8.99 -6.62
CA PRO A 12 7.60 -9.63 -5.61
C PRO A 12 7.17 -9.33 -4.17
N ASP A 13 7.72 -10.09 -3.22
CA ASP A 13 7.52 -9.87 -1.80
C ASP A 13 7.87 -8.44 -1.39
N LEU A 14 7.02 -7.83 -0.57
CA LEU A 14 7.18 -6.44 -0.12
C LEU A 14 8.50 -6.24 0.64
N ILE A 15 8.96 -7.28 1.34
CA ILE A 15 10.24 -7.29 2.08
C ILE A 15 11.44 -7.03 1.14
N GLY A 16 11.34 -7.43 -0.14
CA GLY A 16 12.39 -7.16 -1.12
C GLY A 16 12.58 -5.67 -1.44
N TYR A 17 11.59 -4.83 -1.12
CA TYR A 17 11.63 -3.38 -1.36
C TYR A 17 12.18 -2.57 -0.18
N GLY A 18 12.55 -3.23 0.92
CA GLY A 18 13.16 -2.61 2.10
C GLY A 18 12.26 -2.62 3.32
N GLU A 19 12.64 -1.84 4.33
CA GLU A 19 11.87 -1.66 5.56
C GLU A 19 10.68 -0.72 5.34
N LEU A 20 9.60 -0.93 6.10
CA LEU A 20 8.46 -0.04 6.11
C LEU A 20 8.81 1.23 6.90
N VAL A 21 8.97 2.34 6.19
CA VAL A 21 9.31 3.64 6.77
C VAL A 21 8.06 4.39 7.23
N LEU A 22 6.94 4.25 6.52
CA LEU A 22 5.69 4.94 6.86
C LEU A 22 4.46 4.13 6.47
N GLU A 23 3.50 4.10 7.40
CA GLU A 23 2.11 3.70 7.15
C GLU A 23 1.18 4.86 7.48
N GLY A 24 0.30 5.22 6.55
CA GLY A 24 -0.66 6.31 6.79
C GLY A 24 -1.86 6.26 5.88
N THR A 25 -3.01 6.73 6.37
CA THR A 25 -4.23 6.88 5.57
C THR A 25 -4.39 8.34 5.17
N PHE A 26 -4.47 8.57 3.86
CA PHE A 26 -4.52 9.89 3.26
C PHE A 26 -5.75 10.05 2.40
N ARG A 27 -6.37 11.23 2.49
CA ARG A 27 -7.38 11.66 1.54
C ARG A 27 -6.69 12.31 0.34
N ILE A 28 -6.53 11.54 -0.73
CA ILE A 28 -5.92 12.04 -1.97
C ILE A 28 -6.90 12.98 -2.67
N GLN A 29 -6.44 14.19 -3.04
CA GLN A 29 -7.25 15.11 -3.85
C GLN A 29 -7.75 14.41 -5.13
N ARG A 30 -9.03 14.55 -5.44
CA ARG A 30 -9.75 13.90 -6.57
C ARG A 30 -10.03 12.40 -6.42
N ALA A 31 -9.54 11.72 -5.38
CA ALA A 31 -9.98 10.36 -5.08
C ALA A 31 -11.29 10.38 -4.28
N LYS A 32 -12.30 9.61 -4.73
CA LYS A 32 -13.58 9.47 -4.01
C LYS A 32 -13.46 8.82 -2.63
N ASN A 33 -12.36 8.11 -2.35
CA ASN A 33 -12.16 7.36 -1.13
C ASN A 33 -10.75 7.59 -0.61
N GLU A 34 -10.56 7.46 0.70
CA GLU A 34 -9.25 7.44 1.33
C GLU A 34 -8.38 6.29 0.79
N ARG A 35 -7.07 6.47 0.92
CA ARG A 35 -6.05 5.53 0.50
C ARG A 35 -5.07 5.32 1.64
N THR A 36 -4.74 4.07 1.91
CA THR A 36 -3.66 3.75 2.83
C THR A 36 -2.39 3.57 2.02
N LEU A 37 -1.38 4.35 2.38
CA LEU A 37 -0.07 4.36 1.74
C LEU A 37 0.91 3.63 2.66
N PHE A 38 1.73 2.77 2.05
CA PHE A 38 2.84 2.11 2.71
C PHE A 38 4.11 2.51 1.97
N LEU A 39 4.96 3.28 2.63
CA LEU A 39 6.26 3.67 2.11
C LEU A 39 7.31 2.69 2.63
N PHE A 40 7.92 1.98 1.71
CA PHE A 40 9.15 1.21 1.91
C PHE A 40 10.33 2.01 1.37
N ASP A 41 11.55 1.59 1.68
CA ASP A 41 12.78 2.24 1.21
C ASP A 41 12.80 2.49 -0.32
N LYS A 42 12.23 1.56 -1.09
CA LYS A 42 12.25 1.58 -2.57
C LYS A 42 10.87 1.48 -3.22
N LEU A 43 9.80 1.60 -2.44
CA LEU A 43 8.44 1.39 -2.94
C LEU A 43 7.44 2.21 -2.15
N LEU A 44 6.70 3.08 -2.83
CA LEU A 44 5.46 3.64 -2.30
C LEU A 44 4.27 2.82 -2.80
N LEU A 45 3.69 2.03 -1.93
CA LEU A 45 2.51 1.21 -2.21
C LEU A 45 1.23 1.98 -1.90
N ILE A 46 0.36 2.11 -2.90
CA ILE A 46 -0.93 2.79 -2.80
C ILE A 46 -2.04 1.76 -2.74
N THR A 47 -2.81 1.76 -1.65
CA THR A 47 -3.88 0.79 -1.42
C THR A 47 -5.21 1.47 -1.09
N LYS A 48 -6.31 0.73 -1.26
CA LYS A 48 -7.63 1.10 -0.73
C LYS A 48 -7.97 0.16 0.43
N LYS A 49 -8.15 0.72 1.64
CA LYS A 49 -8.61 -0.05 2.80
C LYS A 49 -10.05 -0.55 2.60
N ARG A 50 -10.29 -1.81 2.92
CA ARG A 50 -11.59 -2.49 2.96
C ARG A 50 -11.61 -3.38 4.21
N GLU A 51 -12.33 -2.93 5.24
CA GLU A 51 -12.39 -3.62 6.54
C GLU A 51 -10.97 -3.83 7.09
N GLU A 52 -10.51 -5.08 7.19
CA GLU A 52 -9.19 -5.47 7.67
C GLU A 52 -8.17 -5.72 6.54
N THR A 53 -8.58 -5.57 5.28
CA THR A 53 -7.73 -5.83 4.11
C THR A 53 -7.38 -4.57 3.34
N TYR A 54 -6.27 -4.62 2.62
CA TYR A 54 -5.81 -3.56 1.73
C TYR A 54 -5.88 -4.05 0.29
N THR A 55 -6.67 -3.39 -0.56
CA THR A 55 -6.67 -3.68 -1.99
C THR A 55 -5.60 -2.86 -2.69
N TYR A 56 -4.65 -3.51 -3.36
CA TYR A 56 -3.67 -2.87 -4.21
C TYR A 56 -4.35 -1.97 -5.26
N LYS A 57 -3.79 -0.77 -5.48
CA LYS A 57 -4.25 0.17 -6.51
C LYS A 57 -3.14 0.61 -7.44
N ALA A 58 -1.99 0.97 -6.89
CA ALA A 58 -0.83 1.41 -7.65
C ALA A 58 0.42 1.30 -6.78
N HIS A 59 1.59 1.38 -7.41
CA HIS A 59 2.85 1.56 -6.70
C HIS A 59 3.76 2.51 -7.49
N ILE A 60 4.71 3.11 -6.78
CA ILE A 60 5.79 3.94 -7.33
C ILE A 60 7.11 3.34 -6.82
N LEU A 61 8.07 3.12 -7.71
CA LEU A 61 9.43 2.66 -7.41
C LEU A 61 10.39 3.84 -7.35
#